data_AF-A0A2B7WI61-F1
#
_entry.id   AF-A0A2B7WI61-F1
#
_cell.length_a   1.000
_cell.length_b   1.000
_cell.length_c   1.000
_cell.angle_alpha   90.00
_cell.angle_beta   90.00
_cell.angle_gamma   90.00
#
_symmetry.space_group_name_H-M   'P 1'
#
loop_
_entity.id
_entity.type
_entity.pdbx_description
1 polymer ?
#
loop_
_entity_poly.entity_id
_entity_poly.type
_entity_poly.pdbx_seq_one_letter_code
_entity_poly.pdbx_strand_id
1 'polypeptide(L)'
;MAMPAATNNMPPTSQTTDGLAPPLREVQEFEASLLAEPNDAGKFEQCVEKRDDLLEKHDGIETLIAAYEKVMSSQCKLYKEQKELCQQHRQDKTKNISIEQWGRFIGVAAAGENITKGRLNALTQVSKVWDRKRMQHYGWYTCGERYCKVLAAAANKVPDWSEATKKLNRLILRRIEIPGRRLHDTSKNPISQTDLENLKLWTDKNPYIKAKDPEGKELPYQELEKLPDGFGFDEFGLVVRSEFATVPGPDGNEHTEHQGGGHRADDLKVSEDSEASEDESTEDNGLKISEDESRRNDGSE
;
A
#
# COMPACT_ATOMS: atom_id res chain seq x y z
N MET A 1 58.75 -18.63 -49.11
CA MET A 1 59.13 -18.60 -47.68
C MET A 1 58.57 -17.33 -47.08
N ALA A 2 57.80 -17.49 -46.01
CA ALA A 2 56.83 -16.53 -45.49
C ALA A 2 57.39 -15.64 -44.37
N MET A 3 56.77 -14.47 -44.23
CA MET A 3 56.71 -13.62 -43.02
C MET A 3 55.64 -14.17 -42.03
N PRO A 4 55.30 -13.51 -40.91
CA PRO A 4 56.07 -12.86 -39.83
C PRO A 4 55.66 -13.37 -38.42
N ALA A 5 56.33 -12.91 -37.36
CA ALA A 5 55.94 -13.16 -35.96
C ALA A 5 54.73 -12.30 -35.55
N ALA A 6 53.66 -12.96 -35.13
CA ALA A 6 52.38 -12.35 -34.77
C ALA A 6 52.38 -11.80 -33.34
N THR A 7 51.81 -10.60 -33.21
CA THR A 7 51.35 -9.98 -31.98
C THR A 7 50.15 -10.74 -31.41
N ASN A 8 50.27 -11.31 -30.22
CA ASN A 8 49.13 -11.85 -29.49
C ASN A 8 48.32 -10.71 -28.86
N ASN A 9 47.27 -10.29 -29.56
CA ASN A 9 46.18 -9.51 -29.00
C ASN A 9 45.39 -10.36 -28.00
N MET A 10 45.44 -9.98 -26.72
CA MET A 10 44.35 -10.29 -25.78
C MET A 10 43.09 -9.55 -26.24
N PRO A 11 41.91 -10.19 -26.26
CA PRO A 11 40.66 -9.46 -26.35
C PRO A 11 40.36 -8.80 -24.99
N PRO A 12 40.04 -7.49 -24.94
CA PRO A 12 39.34 -6.94 -23.79
C PRO A 12 37.86 -7.30 -23.97
N THR A 13 37.30 -8.07 -23.06
CA THR A 13 35.84 -8.13 -22.92
C THR A 13 35.48 -8.08 -21.45
N SER A 14 35.97 -7.03 -20.79
CA SER A 14 35.21 -6.44 -19.69
C SER A 14 33.95 -5.86 -20.33
N GLN A 15 32.84 -6.58 -20.26
CA GLN A 15 31.54 -6.01 -20.58
C GLN A 15 31.26 -4.94 -19.53
N THR A 16 31.48 -3.70 -19.96
CA THR A 16 31.05 -2.47 -19.30
C THR A 16 29.55 -2.55 -19.05
N THR A 17 29.15 -2.80 -17.81
CA THR A 17 27.75 -2.76 -17.33
C THR A 17 27.19 -1.33 -17.25
N ASP A 18 27.98 -0.32 -17.65
CA ASP A 18 27.64 1.10 -17.49
C ASP A 18 26.83 1.71 -18.64
N GLY A 19 26.40 0.90 -19.63
CA GLY A 19 25.73 1.43 -20.85
C GLY A 19 24.28 1.02 -21.11
N LEU A 20 23.67 0.13 -20.32
CA LEU A 20 22.30 -0.32 -20.60
C LEU A 20 21.24 0.69 -20.12
N ALA A 21 20.21 0.89 -20.95
CA ALA A 21 19.05 1.68 -20.58
C ALA A 21 18.47 1.19 -19.24
N PRO A 22 18.01 2.09 -18.34
CA PRO A 22 17.58 1.73 -16.99
C PRO A 22 16.61 0.53 -16.90
N PRO A 23 15.62 0.36 -17.81
CA PRO A 23 14.72 -0.80 -17.76
C PRO A 23 15.42 -2.14 -18.03
N LEU A 24 16.48 -2.17 -18.84
CA LEU A 24 17.19 -3.40 -19.18
C LEU A 24 18.11 -3.86 -18.04
N ARG A 25 18.66 -2.91 -17.26
CA ARG A 25 19.45 -3.25 -16.07
C ARG A 25 18.60 -3.91 -14.99
N GLU A 26 17.40 -3.37 -14.71
CA GLU A 26 16.49 -3.93 -13.70
C GLU A 26 16.06 -5.38 -14.04
N VAL A 27 15.87 -5.67 -15.34
CA VAL A 27 15.55 -7.03 -15.81
C VAL A 27 16.73 -7.97 -15.62
N GLN A 28 17.96 -7.55 -15.94
CA GLN A 28 19.17 -8.36 -15.77
C GLN A 28 19.47 -8.67 -14.30
N GLU A 29 19.29 -7.69 -13.41
CA GLU A 29 19.45 -7.89 -11.96
C GLU A 29 18.41 -8.87 -11.40
N PHE A 30 17.18 -8.81 -11.91
CA PHE A 30 16.14 -9.76 -11.53
C PHE A 30 16.44 -11.18 -12.05
N GLU A 31 16.88 -11.31 -13.30
CA GLU A 31 17.33 -12.59 -13.87
C GLU A 31 18.48 -13.20 -13.05
N ALA A 32 19.49 -12.41 -12.70
CA ALA A 32 20.60 -12.85 -11.86
C ALA A 32 20.12 -13.31 -10.46
N SER A 33 19.12 -12.62 -9.89
CA SER A 33 18.49 -13.00 -8.62
C SER A 33 17.81 -14.38 -8.71
N LEU A 34 17.08 -14.64 -9.80
CA LEU A 34 16.43 -15.93 -10.03
C LEU A 34 17.43 -17.06 -10.29
N LEU A 35 18.56 -16.77 -10.93
CA LEU A 35 19.64 -17.75 -11.15
C LEU A 35 20.36 -18.13 -9.84
N ALA A 36 20.47 -17.19 -8.91
CA ALA A 36 21.09 -17.41 -7.60
C ALA A 36 20.21 -18.21 -6.64
N GLU A 37 18.90 -18.28 -6.87
CA GLU A 37 17.96 -19.03 -6.04
C GLU A 37 17.96 -20.52 -6.41
N PRO A 38 18.35 -21.43 -5.50
CA PRO A 38 18.48 -22.85 -5.82
C PRO A 38 17.13 -23.57 -6.01
N ASN A 39 16.06 -23.11 -5.37
CA ASN A 39 14.77 -23.81 -5.36
C ASN A 39 13.70 -23.09 -6.19
N ASP A 40 12.93 -23.84 -6.96
CA ASP A 40 11.89 -23.30 -7.84
C ASP A 40 10.75 -22.63 -7.05
N ALA A 41 10.44 -23.11 -5.85
CA ALA A 41 9.46 -22.44 -4.97
C ALA A 41 9.94 -21.03 -4.56
N GLY A 42 11.23 -20.87 -4.28
CA GLY A 42 11.83 -19.56 -3.98
C GLY A 42 11.81 -18.64 -5.19
N LYS A 43 12.10 -19.17 -6.39
CA LYS A 43 12.02 -18.41 -7.65
C LYS A 43 10.60 -17.92 -7.91
N PHE A 44 9.61 -18.79 -7.72
CA PHE A 44 8.20 -18.42 -7.87
C PHE A 44 7.82 -17.28 -6.91
N GLU A 45 8.27 -17.31 -5.65
CA GLU A 45 8.04 -16.22 -4.71
C GLU A 45 8.67 -14.91 -5.19
N GLN A 46 9.92 -14.93 -5.65
CA GLN A 46 10.58 -13.75 -6.21
C GLN A 46 9.84 -13.19 -7.44
N CYS A 47 9.32 -14.07 -8.31
CA CYS A 47 8.48 -13.67 -9.45
C CYS A 47 7.17 -13.01 -9.03
N VAL A 48 6.49 -13.57 -8.02
CA VAL A 48 5.26 -12.99 -7.48
C VAL A 48 5.54 -11.62 -6.86
N GLU A 49 6.61 -11.49 -6.09
CA GLU A 49 7.05 -10.23 -5.49
C GLU A 49 7.35 -9.19 -6.57
N LYS A 50 8.16 -9.54 -7.58
CA LYS A 50 8.48 -8.63 -8.68
C LYS A 50 7.26 -8.20 -9.50
N ARG A 51 6.33 -9.12 -9.75
CA ARG A 51 5.06 -8.81 -10.43
C ARG A 51 4.25 -7.81 -9.60
N ASP A 52 4.14 -8.04 -8.30
CA ASP A 52 3.39 -7.18 -7.40
C ASP A 52 4.02 -5.77 -7.33
N ASP A 53 5.37 -5.66 -7.32
CA ASP A 53 6.08 -4.38 -7.43
C ASP A 53 5.77 -3.63 -8.73
N LEU A 54 5.75 -4.35 -9.87
CA LEU A 54 5.45 -3.75 -11.18
C LEU A 54 4.01 -3.25 -11.26
N LEU A 55 3.06 -4.00 -10.68
CA LEU A 55 1.67 -3.58 -10.59
C LEU A 55 1.53 -2.33 -9.70
N GLU A 56 2.27 -2.24 -8.59
CA GLU A 56 2.26 -1.03 -7.75
C GLU A 56 2.81 0.20 -8.50
N LYS A 57 3.89 0.03 -9.27
CA LYS A 57 4.41 1.10 -10.15
C LYS A 57 3.37 1.53 -11.19
N HIS A 58 2.66 0.58 -11.78
CA HIS A 58 1.59 0.84 -12.75
C HIS A 58 0.43 1.63 -12.11
N ASP A 59 -0.09 1.17 -10.96
CA ASP A 59 -1.14 1.86 -10.20
C ASP A 59 -0.74 3.30 -9.84
N GLY A 60 0.55 3.51 -9.53
CA GLY A 60 1.12 4.84 -9.29
C GLY A 60 1.02 5.75 -10.51
N ILE A 61 1.31 5.23 -11.71
CA ILE A 61 1.17 5.96 -12.97
C ILE A 61 -0.31 6.29 -13.24
N GLU A 62 -1.22 5.34 -13.05
CA GLU A 62 -2.66 5.59 -13.24
C GLU A 62 -3.18 6.68 -12.30
N THR A 63 -2.77 6.63 -11.03
CA THR A 63 -3.11 7.65 -10.02
C THR A 63 -2.57 9.02 -10.40
N LEU A 64 -1.34 9.09 -10.94
CA LEU A 64 -0.75 10.32 -11.43
C LEU A 64 -1.53 10.87 -12.63
N ILE A 65 -1.88 10.01 -13.59
CA ILE A 65 -2.72 10.36 -14.75
C ILE A 65 -4.08 10.91 -14.29
N ALA A 66 -4.72 10.28 -13.30
CA ALA A 66 -5.98 10.75 -12.72
C ALA A 66 -5.84 12.15 -12.10
N ALA A 67 -4.74 12.41 -11.38
CA ALA A 67 -4.46 13.72 -10.81
C ALA A 67 -4.27 14.79 -11.89
N TYR A 68 -3.50 14.49 -12.95
CA TYR A 68 -3.35 15.39 -14.09
C TYR A 68 -4.67 15.63 -14.81
N GLU A 69 -5.46 14.58 -15.05
CA GLU A 69 -6.78 14.69 -15.68
C GLU A 69 -7.67 15.66 -14.91
N LYS A 70 -7.74 15.52 -13.59
CA LYS A 70 -8.50 16.42 -12.72
C LYS A 70 -8.04 17.87 -12.82
N VAL A 71 -6.72 18.11 -12.83
CA VAL A 71 -6.16 19.46 -12.99
C VAL A 71 -6.49 20.02 -14.37
N MET A 72 -6.26 19.27 -15.45
CA MET A 72 -6.55 19.71 -16.81
C MET A 72 -8.04 20.03 -17.01
N SER A 73 -8.93 19.16 -16.55
CA SER A 73 -10.38 19.35 -16.64
C SER A 73 -10.88 20.55 -15.81
N SER A 74 -10.27 20.84 -14.66
CA SER A 74 -10.68 21.97 -13.81
C SER A 74 -10.11 23.31 -14.27
N GLN A 75 -8.91 23.32 -14.87
CA GLN A 75 -8.20 24.56 -15.22
C GLN A 75 -8.32 24.95 -16.69
N CYS A 76 -8.66 24.02 -17.60
CA CYS A 76 -8.73 24.29 -19.04
C CYS A 76 -10.12 24.00 -19.62
N LYS A 77 -10.87 25.06 -19.95
CA LYS A 77 -12.21 24.96 -20.55
C LYS A 77 -12.21 24.20 -21.87
N LEU A 78 -11.26 24.49 -22.76
CA LEU A 78 -11.12 23.81 -24.05
C LEU A 78 -10.86 22.30 -23.88
N TYR A 79 -10.03 21.93 -22.91
CA TYR A 79 -9.78 20.51 -22.59
C TYR A 79 -11.06 19.84 -22.12
N LYS A 80 -11.81 20.50 -21.22
CA LYS A 80 -13.06 19.99 -20.67
C LYS A 80 -14.12 19.79 -21.76
N GLU A 81 -14.33 20.78 -22.63
CA GLU A 81 -15.25 20.70 -23.78
C GLU A 81 -14.87 19.56 -24.73
N GLN A 82 -13.57 19.45 -25.08
CA GLN A 82 -13.08 18.38 -25.94
C GLN A 82 -13.26 16.99 -25.31
N LYS A 83 -13.03 16.86 -24.00
CA LYS A 83 -13.26 15.63 -23.24
C LYS A 83 -14.74 15.22 -23.32
N GLU A 84 -15.66 16.15 -23.08
CA GLU A 84 -17.11 15.90 -23.13
C GLU A 84 -17.56 15.44 -24.54
N LEU A 85 -17.08 16.12 -25.59
CA LEU A 85 -17.33 15.73 -26.98
C LEU A 85 -16.80 14.31 -27.28
N CYS A 86 -15.56 14.01 -26.88
CA CYS A 86 -14.98 12.69 -27.07
C CYS A 86 -15.73 11.58 -26.31
N GLN A 87 -16.31 11.89 -25.15
CA GLN A 87 -17.13 10.94 -24.39
C GLN A 87 -18.47 10.68 -25.06
N GLN A 88 -19.11 11.69 -25.64
CA GLN A 88 -20.36 11.56 -26.40
C GLN A 88 -20.17 10.73 -27.67
N HIS A 89 -19.07 10.93 -28.39
CA HIS A 89 -18.77 10.22 -29.63
C HIS A 89 -18.18 8.81 -29.44
N ARG A 90 -17.96 8.32 -28.21
CA ARG A 90 -17.52 6.91 -27.99
C ARG A 90 -18.49 5.88 -28.56
N GLN A 91 -19.75 6.24 -28.79
CA GLN A 91 -20.75 5.34 -29.40
C GLN A 91 -20.69 5.31 -30.93
N ASP A 92 -20.06 6.30 -31.57
CA ASP A 92 -19.90 6.36 -33.02
C ASP A 92 -18.63 5.58 -33.43
N LYS A 93 -18.82 4.46 -34.14
CA LYS A 93 -17.75 3.50 -34.51
C LYS A 93 -16.77 4.02 -35.56
N THR A 94 -16.80 5.30 -35.90
CA THR A 94 -15.88 5.90 -36.86
C THR A 94 -14.50 6.00 -36.23
N LYS A 95 -13.55 5.17 -36.69
CA LYS A 95 -12.16 5.12 -36.20
C LYS A 95 -11.44 6.45 -36.40
N ASN A 96 -11.62 7.36 -35.46
CA ASN A 96 -10.81 8.56 -35.34
C ASN A 96 -9.74 8.30 -34.28
N ILE A 97 -8.47 8.25 -34.70
CA ILE A 97 -7.31 7.96 -33.84
C ILE A 97 -7.25 8.90 -32.63
N SER A 98 -7.71 10.15 -32.79
CA SER A 98 -7.80 11.11 -31.69
C SER A 98 -8.80 10.63 -30.62
N ILE A 99 -9.99 10.17 -31.02
CA ILE A 99 -11.02 9.66 -30.10
C ILE A 99 -10.52 8.43 -29.35
N GLU A 100 -9.76 7.54 -29.99
CA GLU A 100 -9.16 6.38 -29.32
C GLU A 100 -8.12 6.78 -28.27
N GLN A 101 -7.26 7.76 -28.55
CA GLN A 101 -6.25 8.25 -27.60
C GLN A 101 -6.91 8.93 -26.38
N TRP A 102 -7.92 9.78 -26.61
CA TRP A 102 -8.75 10.34 -25.54
C TRP A 102 -9.45 9.23 -24.75
N GLY A 103 -9.96 8.22 -25.45
CA GLY A 103 -10.58 7.02 -24.88
C GLY A 103 -9.67 6.33 -23.87
N ARG A 104 -8.44 6.04 -24.29
CA ARG A 104 -7.41 5.40 -23.46
C ARG A 104 -7.03 6.27 -22.26
N PHE A 105 -6.69 7.53 -22.49
CA PHE A 105 -6.25 8.43 -21.41
C PHE A 105 -7.34 8.60 -20.32
N ILE A 106 -8.57 8.89 -20.73
CA ILE A 106 -9.71 9.03 -19.80
C ILE A 106 -9.99 7.71 -19.07
N GLY A 107 -9.86 6.57 -19.77
CA GLY A 107 -10.02 5.25 -19.16
C GLY A 107 -9.00 4.98 -18.05
N VAL A 108 -7.72 5.26 -18.32
CA VAL A 108 -6.63 5.13 -17.34
C VAL A 108 -6.81 6.12 -16.18
N ALA A 109 -7.21 7.36 -16.45
CA ALA A 109 -7.52 8.34 -15.41
C ALA A 109 -8.66 7.87 -14.48
N ALA A 110 -9.73 7.30 -15.04
CA ALA A 110 -10.83 6.76 -14.24
C ALA A 110 -10.39 5.56 -13.39
N ALA A 111 -9.53 4.69 -13.92
CA ALA A 111 -8.93 3.58 -13.16
C ALA A 111 -8.10 4.11 -11.97
N GLY A 112 -7.21 5.09 -12.22
CA GLY A 112 -6.42 5.74 -11.18
C GLY A 112 -7.25 6.47 -10.11
N GLU A 113 -8.39 7.07 -10.50
CA GLU A 113 -9.32 7.67 -9.53
C GLU A 113 -9.93 6.61 -8.62
N ASN A 114 -10.31 5.44 -9.17
CA ASN A 114 -10.85 4.33 -8.37
C ASN A 114 -9.80 3.77 -7.41
N ILE A 115 -8.55 3.60 -7.85
CA ILE A 115 -7.40 3.20 -7.00
C ILE A 115 -7.23 4.21 -5.86
N THR A 116 -7.28 5.50 -6.16
CA THR A 116 -7.15 6.58 -5.15
C THR A 116 -8.27 6.52 -4.12
N LYS A 117 -9.52 6.35 -4.56
CA LYS A 117 -10.69 6.23 -3.68
C LYS A 117 -10.59 4.99 -2.79
N GLY A 118 -10.24 3.84 -3.35
CA GLY A 118 -10.08 2.60 -2.59
C GLY A 118 -8.98 2.70 -1.53
N ARG A 119 -7.85 3.33 -1.89
CA ARG A 119 -6.76 3.62 -0.95
C ARG A 119 -7.22 4.53 0.19
N LEU A 120 -7.88 5.64 -0.12
CA LEU A 120 -8.36 6.59 0.88
C LEU A 120 -9.36 5.96 1.85
N ASN A 121 -10.27 5.12 1.35
CA ASN A 121 -11.23 4.38 2.17
C ASN A 121 -10.51 3.43 3.15
N ALA A 122 -9.53 2.66 2.65
CA ALA A 122 -8.76 1.75 3.47
C ALA A 122 -7.95 2.49 4.54
N LEU A 123 -7.25 3.56 4.18
CA LEU A 123 -6.49 4.39 5.13
C LEU A 123 -7.39 5.07 6.17
N THR A 124 -8.60 5.48 5.77
CA THR A 124 -9.58 6.02 6.71
C THR A 124 -9.95 4.98 7.76
N GLN A 125 -10.14 3.72 7.38
CA GLN A 125 -10.39 2.64 8.33
C GLN A 125 -9.18 2.42 9.27
N VAL A 126 -7.98 2.32 8.72
CA VAL A 126 -6.75 2.15 9.52
C VAL A 126 -6.60 3.28 10.53
N SER A 127 -6.84 4.53 10.12
CA SER A 127 -6.73 5.70 10.99
C SER A 127 -7.74 5.69 12.15
N LYS A 128 -8.86 5.00 12.01
CA LYS A 128 -9.86 4.83 13.09
C LYS A 128 -9.44 3.74 14.07
N VAL A 129 -8.71 2.73 13.63
CA VAL A 129 -8.34 1.55 14.43
C VAL A 129 -6.98 1.76 15.12
N TRP A 130 -5.96 2.15 14.38
CA TRP A 130 -4.58 2.29 14.87
C TRP A 130 -4.12 3.74 14.98
N ASP A 131 -5.03 4.69 14.81
CA ASP A 131 -4.81 6.14 14.82
C ASP A 131 -4.09 6.73 13.60
N ARG A 132 -4.21 8.06 13.48
CA ARG A 132 -3.59 8.85 12.40
C ARG A 132 -2.09 9.06 12.60
N LYS A 133 -1.59 9.05 13.84
CA LYS A 133 -0.18 9.34 14.15
C LYS A 133 0.72 8.25 13.57
N ARG A 134 0.33 6.97 13.74
CA ARG A 134 1.03 5.82 13.16
C ARG A 134 0.97 5.81 11.64
N MET A 135 -0.20 6.09 11.08
CA MET A 135 -0.37 6.18 9.62
C MET A 135 0.55 7.23 8.97
N GLN A 136 0.73 8.37 9.63
CA GLN A 136 1.65 9.41 9.17
C GLN A 136 3.11 9.00 9.35
N HIS A 137 3.47 8.47 10.52
CA HIS A 137 4.83 8.05 10.83
C HIS A 137 5.37 7.00 9.87
N TYR A 138 4.57 5.99 9.54
CA TYR A 138 4.96 4.93 8.60
C TYR A 138 4.71 5.29 7.14
N GLY A 139 4.19 6.49 6.85
CA GLY A 139 3.97 6.91 5.46
C GLY A 139 2.99 6.06 4.68
N TRP A 140 2.03 5.36 5.33
CA TRP A 140 1.13 4.41 4.62
C TRP A 140 0.30 5.06 3.51
N TYR A 141 0.16 6.38 3.53
CA TYR A 141 -0.50 7.15 2.46
C TYR A 141 0.24 7.11 1.12
N THR A 142 1.53 6.79 1.10
CA THR A 142 2.31 6.64 -0.14
C THR A 142 2.26 5.23 -0.71
N CYS A 143 1.78 4.24 0.04
CA CYS A 143 1.69 2.84 -0.40
C CYS A 143 0.59 2.63 -1.45
N GLY A 144 0.71 1.55 -2.22
CA GLY A 144 -0.28 1.11 -3.19
C GLY A 144 -1.62 0.72 -2.58
N GLU A 145 -2.67 0.67 -3.41
CA GLU A 145 -4.04 0.38 -2.97
C GLU A 145 -4.14 -1.02 -2.34
N ARG A 146 -3.50 -2.02 -2.93
CA ARG A 146 -3.47 -3.39 -2.40
C ARG A 146 -2.88 -3.43 -1.00
N TYR A 147 -1.72 -2.81 -0.79
CA TYR A 147 -1.10 -2.71 0.53
C TYR A 147 -2.08 -2.09 1.53
N CYS A 148 -2.69 -0.96 1.18
CA CYS A 148 -3.64 -0.26 2.05
C CYS A 148 -4.87 -1.12 2.39
N LYS A 149 -5.40 -1.89 1.43
CA LYS A 149 -6.52 -2.82 1.67
C LYS A 149 -6.14 -3.94 2.62
N VAL A 150 -4.95 -4.54 2.46
CA VAL A 150 -4.46 -5.60 3.36
C VAL A 150 -4.19 -5.02 4.74
N LEU A 151 -3.60 -3.83 4.83
CA LEU A 151 -3.37 -3.10 6.08
C LEU A 151 -4.68 -2.86 6.83
N ALA A 152 -5.72 -2.37 6.16
CA ALA A 152 -7.04 -2.18 6.75
C ALA A 152 -7.66 -3.50 7.25
N ALA A 153 -7.54 -4.57 6.46
CA ALA A 153 -8.02 -5.88 6.87
C ALA A 153 -7.28 -6.43 8.10
N ALA A 154 -5.95 -6.25 8.15
CA ALA A 154 -5.13 -6.67 9.29
C ALA A 154 -5.45 -5.85 10.55
N ALA A 155 -5.58 -4.52 10.42
CA ALA A 155 -5.99 -3.64 11.51
C ALA A 155 -7.35 -4.04 12.10
N ASN A 156 -8.33 -4.33 11.25
CA ASN A 156 -9.64 -4.79 11.72
C ASN A 156 -9.60 -6.16 12.42
N LYS A 157 -8.63 -7.03 12.08
CA LYS A 157 -8.47 -8.34 12.72
C LYS A 157 -7.69 -8.28 14.02
N VAL A 158 -6.70 -7.39 14.11
CA VAL A 158 -5.87 -7.17 15.30
C VAL A 158 -5.93 -5.68 15.67
N PRO A 159 -7.06 -5.23 16.26
CA PRO A 159 -7.30 -3.81 16.48
C PRO A 159 -6.44 -3.21 17.59
N ASP A 160 -6.05 -4.00 18.59
CA ASP A 160 -5.16 -3.56 19.65
C ASP A 160 -3.73 -3.40 19.10
N TRP A 161 -3.20 -2.18 19.16
CA TRP A 161 -1.85 -1.90 18.65
C TRP A 161 -0.77 -2.65 19.44
N SER A 162 -0.91 -2.80 20.76
CA SER A 162 0.09 -3.52 21.56
C SER A 162 0.19 -4.98 21.11
N GLU A 163 -0.95 -5.63 20.86
CA GLU A 163 -1.03 -6.95 20.26
C GLU A 163 -0.44 -6.99 18.84
N ALA A 164 -0.83 -6.04 17.98
CA ALA A 164 -0.35 -5.96 16.61
C ALA A 164 1.17 -5.82 16.55
N THR A 165 1.77 -4.96 17.39
CA THR A 165 3.22 -4.76 17.49
C THR A 165 3.94 -6.04 17.87
N LYS A 166 3.45 -6.80 18.86
CA LYS A 166 4.06 -8.09 19.25
C LYS A 166 4.11 -9.07 18.09
N LYS A 167 2.99 -9.21 17.37
CA LYS A 167 2.86 -10.12 16.22
C LYS A 167 3.69 -9.64 15.03
N LEU A 168 3.61 -8.36 14.68
CA LEU A 168 4.36 -7.75 13.59
C LEU A 168 5.87 -7.87 13.81
N ASN A 169 6.35 -7.59 15.01
CA ASN A 169 7.77 -7.71 15.34
C ASN A 169 8.30 -9.13 15.11
N ARG A 170 7.52 -10.16 15.46
CA ARG A 170 7.88 -11.56 15.18
C ARG A 170 7.90 -11.87 13.69
N LEU A 171 6.94 -11.36 12.93
CA LEU A 171 6.85 -11.54 11.47
C LEU A 171 7.99 -10.83 10.73
N ILE A 172 8.28 -9.58 11.10
CA ILE A 172 9.36 -8.75 10.57
C ILE A 172 10.70 -9.42 10.87
N LEU A 173 10.95 -9.79 12.12
CA LEU A 173 12.19 -10.47 12.51
C LEU A 173 12.36 -11.79 11.75
N ARG A 174 11.30 -12.58 11.64
CA ARG A 174 11.34 -13.82 10.86
C ARG A 174 11.68 -13.56 9.39
N ARG A 175 11.16 -12.50 8.79
CA ARG A 175 11.52 -12.12 7.41
C ARG A 175 13.00 -11.77 7.30
N ILE A 176 13.58 -11.08 8.28
CA ILE A 176 15.00 -10.71 8.31
C ILE A 176 15.90 -11.96 8.45
N GLU A 177 15.45 -12.95 9.22
CA GLU A 177 16.21 -14.18 9.49
C GLU A 177 16.24 -15.16 8.30
N ILE A 178 15.27 -15.11 7.37
CA ILE A 178 15.19 -16.07 6.25
C ILE A 178 16.36 -15.83 5.28
N PRO A 179 17.28 -16.81 5.10
CA PRO A 179 18.42 -16.66 4.20
C PRO A 179 17.99 -16.41 2.74
N GLY A 180 18.74 -15.57 2.02
CA GLY A 180 18.52 -15.31 0.59
C GLY A 180 17.41 -14.29 0.27
N ARG A 181 16.59 -13.87 1.24
CA ARG A 181 15.68 -12.74 1.04
C ARG A 181 16.45 -11.41 1.06
N ARG A 182 16.20 -10.55 0.06
CA ARG A 182 16.68 -9.16 0.09
C ARG A 182 16.01 -8.46 1.29
N LEU A 183 16.80 -7.81 2.13
CA LEU A 183 16.27 -6.80 3.05
C LEU A 183 15.70 -5.66 2.19
N HIS A 184 14.39 -5.65 1.98
CA HIS A 184 13.75 -4.57 1.28
C HIS A 184 13.51 -3.38 2.22
N ASP A 185 13.96 -2.26 1.66
CA ASP A 185 13.68 -0.87 1.94
C ASP A 185 14.49 -0.15 3.03
N THR A 186 15.12 0.95 2.59
CA THR A 186 15.70 2.01 3.43
C THR A 186 14.61 3.00 3.87
N SER A 187 13.39 2.51 4.08
CA SER A 187 12.26 3.34 4.46
C SER A 187 11.92 3.16 5.93
N LYS A 188 11.23 4.16 6.46
CA LYS A 188 10.77 4.19 7.85
C LYS A 188 9.66 3.17 8.13
N ASN A 189 9.06 2.56 7.11
CA ASN A 189 7.99 1.57 7.23
C ASN A 189 8.56 0.15 7.21
N PRO A 190 8.68 -0.54 8.36
CA PRO A 190 9.25 -1.89 8.38
C PRO A 190 8.24 -2.96 7.94
N ILE A 191 6.96 -2.63 7.79
CA ILE A 191 5.89 -3.61 7.57
C ILE A 191 5.74 -3.88 6.07
N SER A 192 5.98 -5.11 5.65
CA SER A 192 5.68 -5.53 4.27
C SER A 192 4.25 -6.04 4.13
N GLN A 193 3.76 -6.14 2.90
CA GLN A 193 2.45 -6.71 2.63
C GLN A 193 2.34 -8.16 3.15
N THR A 194 3.40 -8.96 3.03
CA THR A 194 3.46 -10.34 3.52
C THR A 194 3.29 -10.42 5.04
N ASP A 195 3.82 -9.44 5.79
CA ASP A 195 3.60 -9.38 7.23
C ASP A 195 2.12 -9.13 7.53
N LEU A 196 1.49 -8.19 6.82
CA LEU A 196 0.08 -7.85 7.02
C LEU A 196 -0.84 -9.02 6.67
N GLU A 197 -0.53 -9.75 5.60
CA GLU A 197 -1.25 -10.96 5.20
C GLU A 197 -1.20 -12.02 6.29
N ASN A 198 -0.04 -12.20 6.94
CA ASN A 198 0.13 -13.12 8.05
C ASN A 198 -0.47 -12.61 9.37
N LEU A 199 -0.36 -11.31 9.66
CA LEU A 199 -0.97 -10.70 10.85
C LEU A 199 -2.48 -10.92 10.85
N LYS A 200 -3.12 -10.78 9.68
CA LYS A 200 -4.54 -11.05 9.49
C LYS A 200 -4.93 -12.50 9.83
N LEU A 201 -4.02 -13.46 9.63
CA LEU A 201 -4.24 -14.88 9.91
C LEU A 201 -3.95 -15.24 11.37
N TRP A 202 -3.00 -14.55 12.00
CA TRP A 202 -2.65 -14.74 13.41
C TRP A 202 -3.65 -14.04 14.33
N THR A 203 -4.85 -14.62 14.45
CA THR A 203 -5.99 -13.99 15.16
C THR A 203 -6.00 -14.23 16.67
N ASP A 204 -5.38 -15.30 17.16
CA ASP A 204 -5.31 -15.62 18.58
C ASP A 204 -3.94 -15.28 19.19
N LYS A 205 -3.76 -15.62 20.47
CA LYS A 205 -2.51 -15.41 21.23
C LYS A 205 -1.66 -16.68 21.32
N ASN A 206 -1.91 -17.67 20.47
CA ASN A 206 -1.12 -18.89 20.42
C ASN A 206 0.10 -18.70 19.52
N PRO A 207 1.10 -19.60 19.60
CA PRO A 207 2.17 -19.65 18.62
C PRO A 207 1.60 -19.79 17.19
N TYR A 208 2.23 -19.10 16.24
CA TYR A 208 1.76 -19.05 14.86
C TYR A 208 2.88 -19.45 13.90
N ILE A 209 2.58 -20.35 12.97
CA ILE A 209 3.47 -20.66 11.86
C ILE A 209 3.11 -19.73 10.70
N LYS A 210 4.08 -18.90 10.30
CA LYS A 210 3.93 -18.02 9.14
C LYS A 210 3.55 -18.84 7.90
N ALA A 211 2.55 -18.38 7.17
CA ALA A 211 2.12 -19.02 5.94
C ALA A 211 3.28 -19.04 4.94
N LYS A 212 3.57 -20.22 4.37
CA LYS A 212 4.69 -20.47 3.45
C LYS A 212 6.07 -20.18 4.07
N ASP A 213 6.19 -20.33 5.39
CA ASP A 213 7.51 -20.34 6.02
C ASP A 213 8.29 -21.59 5.57
N PRO A 214 9.50 -21.44 4.99
CA PRO A 214 10.25 -22.58 4.45
C PRO A 214 10.71 -23.57 5.52
N GLU A 215 10.85 -23.13 6.77
CA GLU A 215 11.29 -23.98 7.89
C GLU A 215 10.13 -24.36 8.82
N GLY A 216 8.91 -23.83 8.58
CA GLY A 216 7.75 -24.05 9.44
C GLY A 216 7.96 -23.57 10.88
N LYS A 217 8.79 -22.53 11.09
CA LYS A 217 9.15 -22.06 12.44
C LYS A 217 7.94 -21.45 13.15
N GLU A 218 7.65 -21.94 14.35
CA GLU A 218 6.62 -21.35 15.22
C GLU A 218 7.09 -20.00 15.77
N LEU A 219 6.23 -18.99 15.65
CA LEU A 219 6.42 -17.65 16.18
C LEU A 219 5.63 -17.51 17.48
N PRO A 220 6.28 -17.31 18.64
CA PRO A 220 5.58 -17.18 19.91
C PRO A 220 4.90 -15.82 20.04
N TYR A 221 3.74 -15.79 20.70
CA TYR A 221 3.06 -14.55 21.10
C TYR A 221 3.75 -13.93 22.33
N GLN A 222 4.90 -13.31 22.11
CA GLN A 222 5.70 -12.69 23.17
C GLN A 222 6.46 -11.48 22.65
N GLU A 223 6.76 -10.54 23.54
CA GLU A 223 7.64 -9.40 23.24
C GLU A 223 9.05 -9.86 22.85
N LEU A 224 9.74 -9.05 22.04
CA LEU A 224 11.11 -9.32 21.66
C LEU A 224 12.05 -8.75 22.73
N GLU A 225 12.80 -9.62 23.39
CA GLU A 225 13.79 -9.21 24.39
C GLU A 225 15.15 -8.84 23.76
N LYS A 226 15.49 -9.48 22.64
CA LYS A 226 16.78 -9.29 21.95
C LYS A 226 16.54 -9.08 20.46
N LEU A 227 17.25 -8.10 19.91
CA LEU A 227 17.26 -7.81 18.48
C LEU A 227 18.63 -8.14 17.90
N PRO A 228 18.71 -8.55 16.61
CA PRO A 228 19.98 -8.66 15.91
C PRO A 228 20.71 -7.32 15.83
N ASP A 229 22.03 -7.36 15.66
CA ASP A 229 22.84 -6.16 15.44
C ASP A 229 22.33 -5.36 14.23
N GLY A 230 22.30 -4.04 14.37
CA GLY A 230 21.81 -3.13 13.33
C GLY A 230 20.30 -2.91 13.32
N PHE A 231 19.58 -3.37 14.35
CA PHE A 231 18.15 -3.11 14.55
C PHE A 231 17.86 -2.45 15.90
N GLY A 232 16.71 -1.79 15.98
CA GLY A 232 16.17 -1.19 17.20
C GLY A 232 14.66 -1.07 17.12
N PHE A 233 14.04 -0.52 18.16
CA PHE A 233 12.62 -0.19 18.17
C PHE A 233 12.40 1.28 17.80
N ASP A 234 11.34 1.56 17.04
CA ASP A 234 10.88 2.92 16.78
C ASP A 234 9.97 3.46 17.89
N GLU A 235 9.46 4.68 17.73
CA GLU A 235 8.62 5.35 18.73
C GLU A 235 7.28 4.63 19.02
N PHE A 236 6.88 3.68 18.17
CA PHE A 236 5.64 2.89 18.32
C PHE A 236 5.92 1.41 18.60
N GLY A 237 7.19 1.05 18.86
CA GLY A 237 7.63 -0.26 19.27
C GLY A 237 7.84 -1.27 18.14
N LEU A 238 7.86 -0.85 16.87
CA LEU A 238 8.18 -1.76 15.76
C LEU A 238 9.69 -1.92 15.57
N VAL A 239 10.12 -3.12 15.19
CA VAL A 239 11.50 -3.40 14.81
C VAL A 239 11.83 -2.69 13.50
N VAL A 240 12.83 -1.82 13.54
CA VAL A 240 13.35 -1.05 12.41
C VAL A 240 14.88 -1.14 12.37
N ARG A 241 15.49 -0.77 11.24
CA ARG A 241 16.96 -0.62 11.16
C ARG A 241 17.40 0.48 12.13
N SER A 242 18.58 0.35 12.72
CA SER A 242 19.07 1.26 13.78
C SER A 242 19.05 2.75 13.38
N GLU A 243 19.18 3.07 12.10
CA GLU A 243 19.08 4.44 11.57
C GLU A 243 17.69 5.09 11.72
N PHE A 244 16.64 4.28 11.90
CA PHE A 244 15.26 4.72 12.15
C PHE A 244 14.80 4.44 13.58
N ALA A 245 15.62 3.78 14.40
CA ALA A 245 15.29 3.47 15.77
C ALA A 245 15.29 4.73 16.64
N THR A 246 14.47 4.74 17.68
CA THR A 246 14.52 5.79 18.68
C THR A 246 15.82 5.66 19.47
N VAL A 247 16.62 6.73 19.51
CA VAL A 247 17.82 6.77 20.35
C VAL A 247 17.34 6.74 21.81
N PRO A 248 17.83 5.80 22.65
CA PRO A 248 17.58 5.86 24.08
C PRO A 248 18.10 7.21 24.59
N GLY A 249 17.21 8.04 25.12
CA GLY A 249 17.61 9.29 25.76
C GLY A 249 18.58 9.01 26.92
N PRO A 250 19.48 9.95 27.27
CA PRO A 250 20.45 9.75 28.34
C PRO A 250 19.85 9.67 29.76
N ASP A 251 18.54 9.83 29.95
CA ASP A 251 17.91 9.86 31.27
C ASP A 251 16.89 8.74 31.45
N GLY A 252 17.39 7.54 31.75
CA GLY A 252 16.61 6.56 32.49
C GLY A 252 16.71 6.90 33.97
N ASN A 253 15.70 7.58 34.54
CA ASN A 253 15.51 7.54 35.98
C ASN A 253 14.03 7.38 36.38
N GLU A 254 13.89 6.39 37.24
CA GLU A 254 12.78 5.88 38.04
C GLU A 254 11.52 6.74 38.28
N HIS A 255 10.41 6.02 38.32
CA HIS A 255 9.17 6.27 39.07
C HIS A 255 9.25 7.34 40.17
N THR A 256 8.27 8.25 40.20
CA THR A 256 7.66 8.61 41.49
C THR A 256 6.17 8.87 41.35
N GLU A 257 5.45 8.28 42.28
CA GLU A 257 4.02 8.24 42.49
C GLU A 257 3.39 9.63 42.62
N HIS A 258 2.16 9.79 42.11
CA HIS A 258 1.25 10.83 42.57
C HIS A 258 0.00 10.17 43.15
N GLN A 259 0.07 9.88 44.46
CA GLN A 259 -1.10 9.82 45.32
C GLN A 259 -1.26 11.14 46.08
N GLY A 260 -2.47 11.71 46.02
CA GLY A 260 -3.21 12.05 47.23
C GLY A 260 -3.05 13.44 47.85
N GLY A 261 -4.14 14.22 47.74
CA GLY A 261 -4.47 15.37 48.61
C GLY A 261 -4.81 16.61 47.78
N GLY A 262 -5.99 17.24 47.84
CA GLY A 262 -7.06 17.25 48.83
C GLY A 262 -7.48 18.72 49.05
N HIS A 263 -8.77 19.02 48.88
CA HIS A 263 -9.46 20.32 49.03
C HIS A 263 -9.28 21.33 47.87
N ARG A 264 -10.30 22.08 47.41
CA ARG A 264 -11.55 22.52 48.03
C ARG A 264 -12.57 22.92 46.95
N ALA A 265 -13.86 22.75 47.26
CA ALA A 265 -14.99 23.22 46.47
C ALA A 265 -15.11 24.75 46.48
N ASP A 266 -15.64 25.31 45.39
CA ASP A 266 -16.62 26.41 45.31
C ASP A 266 -17.04 26.47 43.82
N ASP A 267 -18.23 25.96 43.49
CA ASP A 267 -19.47 26.74 43.27
C ASP A 267 -19.32 27.87 42.23
N LEU A 268 -19.90 27.64 41.04
CA LEU A 268 -20.77 28.61 40.35
C LEU A 268 -21.56 27.88 39.25
N LYS A 269 -22.88 28.01 39.36
CA LYS A 269 -23.94 27.44 38.54
C LYS A 269 -24.63 28.60 37.79
N VAL A 270 -25.44 28.26 36.77
CA VAL A 270 -26.46 29.08 36.05
C VAL A 270 -25.89 29.79 34.80
N SER A 271 -26.47 29.78 33.59
CA SER A 271 -27.71 29.28 32.92
C SER A 271 -27.44 29.22 31.40
N GLU A 272 -27.91 28.22 30.64
CA GLU A 272 -29.12 28.24 29.77
C GLU A 272 -29.30 29.46 28.85
N ASP A 273 -29.26 29.21 27.53
CA ASP A 273 -30.23 29.61 26.48
C ASP A 273 -29.71 29.01 25.14
N SER A 274 -30.35 28.01 24.51
CA SER A 274 -31.62 28.02 23.76
C SER A 274 -31.57 28.96 22.55
N GLU A 275 -31.38 28.42 21.35
CA GLU A 275 -32.16 28.85 20.18
C GLU A 275 -32.14 27.77 19.08
N ALA A 276 -33.36 27.33 18.76
CA ALA A 276 -33.70 26.50 17.62
C ALA A 276 -33.95 27.41 16.41
N SER A 277 -33.67 26.89 15.22
CA SER A 277 -34.31 27.37 13.98
C SER A 277 -34.65 26.16 13.14
N GLU A 278 -35.95 25.84 13.12
CA GLU A 278 -36.62 25.14 12.05
C GLU A 278 -36.53 26.00 10.78
N ASP A 279 -36.33 25.38 9.62
CA ASP A 279 -37.08 25.85 8.46
C ASP A 279 -37.37 24.72 7.47
N GLU A 280 -38.58 24.83 6.95
CA GLU A 280 -39.43 23.87 6.29
C GLU A 280 -39.41 24.14 4.79
N SER A 281 -39.36 23.10 3.94
CA SER A 281 -40.10 23.13 2.67
C SER A 281 -40.14 21.75 2.01
N THR A 282 -41.34 21.19 2.01
CA THR A 282 -41.93 20.16 1.14
C THR A 282 -41.88 20.52 -0.34
N GLU A 283 -41.71 19.51 -1.20
CA GLU A 283 -42.33 19.34 -2.54
C GLU A 283 -42.03 17.88 -2.98
N ASP A 284 -42.96 16.95 -2.85
CA ASP A 284 -44.05 16.63 -3.78
C ASP A 284 -43.59 16.43 -5.24
N ASN A 285 -43.52 15.17 -5.66
CA ASN A 285 -44.19 14.73 -6.88
C ASN A 285 -44.17 13.21 -6.98
N GLY A 286 -45.32 12.61 -6.70
CA GLY A 286 -45.65 11.29 -7.21
C GLY A 286 -45.99 11.37 -8.70
N LEU A 287 -45.40 10.49 -9.50
CA LEU A 287 -45.99 10.07 -10.77
C LEU A 287 -46.16 8.54 -10.77
N LYS A 288 -47.43 8.14 -10.70
CA LYS A 288 -47.97 6.85 -11.11
C LYS A 288 -47.93 6.74 -12.64
N ILE A 289 -48.28 5.53 -13.11
CA ILE A 289 -48.68 5.12 -14.47
C ILE A 289 -47.46 4.55 -15.24
N SER A 290 -47.45 3.32 -15.77
CA SER A 290 -48.51 2.35 -16.10
C SER A 290 -47.90 0.95 -16.23
N GLU A 291 -48.70 -0.04 -15.86
CA GLU A 291 -48.66 -1.39 -16.42
C GLU A 291 -48.79 -1.31 -17.95
N ASP A 292 -47.96 -2.04 -18.70
CA ASP A 292 -48.44 -2.64 -19.93
C ASP A 292 -47.87 -4.05 -20.09
N GLU A 293 -48.84 -4.94 -20.21
CA GLU A 293 -48.77 -6.38 -20.29
C GLU A 293 -49.01 -6.70 -21.76
N SER A 294 -48.03 -7.26 -22.49
CA SER A 294 -48.38 -8.10 -23.63
C SER A 294 -47.22 -8.87 -24.27
N ARG A 295 -47.49 -10.18 -24.32
CA ARG A 295 -47.32 -11.10 -25.46
C ARG A 295 -45.98 -11.81 -25.64
N ARG A 296 -46.00 -13.07 -25.20
CA ARG A 296 -45.92 -14.29 -26.03
C ARG A 296 -44.85 -14.29 -27.13
N ASN A 297 -43.89 -15.21 -26.99
CA ASN A 297 -43.79 -16.27 -27.99
C ASN A 297 -43.19 -17.55 -27.39
N ASP A 298 -44.03 -18.58 -27.34
CA ASP A 298 -43.66 -19.99 -27.37
C ASP A 298 -43.26 -20.37 -28.80
N GLY A 299 -42.45 -21.43 -28.93
CA GLY A 299 -42.19 -22.13 -30.20
C GLY A 299 -40.69 -22.34 -30.42
N SER A 300 -40.09 -23.42 -29.94
CA SER A 300 -40.06 -24.74 -30.59
C SER A 300 -39.24 -24.76 -31.89
N GLU A 301 -37.96 -25.11 -31.78
CA GLU A 301 -37.29 -26.27 -32.41
C GLU A 301 -35.85 -26.39 -31.88
#